data_AF-A0A1F3ZEV8-F1
#
_entry.id   AF-A0A1F3ZEV8-F1
#
_cell.length_a   1.000
_cell.length_b   1.000
_cell.length_c   1.000
_cell.angle_alpha   90.00
_cell.angle_beta   90.00
_cell.angle_gamma   90.00
#
_symmetry.space_group_name_H-M   'P 1'
#
loop_
_entity.id
_entity.type
_entity.pdbx_description
1 polymer ?
#
loop_
_entity_poly.entity_id
_entity_poly.type
_entity_poly.pdbx_seq_one_letter_code
_entity_poly.pdbx_strand_id
1 'polypeptide(L)'
;MLVLGWISLVRVADSYSQLESLFRVRQAPPTVQEIERVLQHVRHESMLTPYSDFAYAAGIAPNRAQSEDQQLLNSAVMRFAPTQDVVYRQALLLSLQGEAAAAQAMLKRALAVYPGAAENFLIETGQLEPDARRSVEPLLVTTRIFLQEQKKHAIHSK
;
A
#
# COMPACT_ATOMS: atom_id res chain seq x y z
N MET A 1 15.40 -35.97 -3.80
CA MET A 1 14.65 -34.92 -3.09
C MET A 1 15.52 -33.76 -2.61
N LEU A 2 16.81 -33.95 -2.26
CA LEU A 2 17.72 -32.85 -1.87
C LEU A 2 18.12 -31.88 -3.00
N VAL A 3 18.25 -32.39 -4.24
CA VAL A 3 18.68 -31.57 -5.40
C VAL A 3 17.66 -30.49 -5.75
N LEU A 4 16.36 -30.78 -5.60
CA LEU A 4 15.29 -29.79 -5.83
C LEU A 4 15.30 -28.69 -4.76
N GLY A 5 15.59 -29.03 -3.50
CA GLY A 5 15.75 -28.06 -2.42
C GLY A 5 16.94 -27.11 -2.65
N TRP A 6 18.05 -27.63 -3.18
CA TRP A 6 19.22 -26.82 -3.52
C TRP A 6 18.93 -25.84 -4.66
N ILE A 7 18.24 -26.28 -5.72
CA ILE A 7 17.84 -25.42 -6.83
C ILE A 7 16.89 -24.31 -6.35
N SER A 8 15.97 -24.63 -5.43
CA SER A 8 15.08 -23.63 -4.83
C SER A 8 15.84 -22.59 -4.01
N LEU A 9 16.84 -23.01 -3.23
CA LEU A 9 17.67 -22.10 -2.43
C LEU A 9 18.51 -21.16 -3.29
N VAL A 10 19.08 -21.66 -4.39
CA VAL A 10 19.85 -20.83 -5.34
C VAL A 10 18.96 -19.79 -6.01
N ARG A 11 17.73 -20.15 -6.40
CA ARG A 11 16.77 -19.20 -6.98
C ARG A 11 16.32 -18.13 -6.00
N VAL A 12 16.01 -18.52 -4.77
CA VAL A 12 15.67 -17.56 -3.70
C VAL A 12 16.83 -16.60 -3.44
N ALA A 13 18.08 -17.09 -3.43
CA ALA A 13 19.25 -16.24 -3.23
C ALA A 13 19.46 -15.26 -4.39
N ASP A 14 19.27 -15.70 -5.63
CA ASP A 14 19.41 -14.85 -6.81
C ASP A 14 18.35 -13.75 -6.81
N SER A 15 17.08 -14.13 -6.64
CA SER A 15 15.97 -13.18 -6.61
C SER A 15 16.02 -12.23 -5.40
N TYR A 16 16.54 -12.68 -4.25
CA TYR A 16 16.84 -11.81 -3.11
C TYR A 16 17.92 -10.78 -3.46
N SER A 17 18.99 -11.19 -4.14
CA SER A 17 20.07 -10.28 -4.56
C SER A 17 19.59 -9.22 -5.56
N GLN A 18 18.68 -9.60 -6.47
CA GLN A 18 18.05 -8.68 -7.42
C GLN A 18 17.17 -7.66 -6.69
N LEU A 19 16.40 -8.09 -5.70
CA LEU A 19 15.59 -7.22 -4.87
C LEU A 19 16.47 -6.26 -4.05
N GLU A 20 17.53 -6.76 -3.42
CA GLU A 20 18.51 -5.97 -2.67
C GLU A 20 19.19 -4.92 -3.56
N SER A 21 19.40 -5.22 -4.84
CA SER A 21 19.99 -4.27 -5.80
C SER A 21 19.09 -3.05 -6.09
N LEU A 22 17.77 -3.18 -5.92
CA LEU A 22 16.82 -2.07 -6.03
C LEU A 22 16.83 -1.18 -4.77
N PHE A 23 17.18 -1.75 -3.61
CA PHE A 23 17.22 -1.04 -2.33
C PHE A 23 18.62 -0.57 -1.91
N ARG A 24 19.69 -1.04 -2.56
CA ARG A 24 21.04 -0.49 -2.37
C ARG A 24 21.07 0.98 -2.80
N VAL A 25 21.72 1.80 -1.98
CA VAL A 25 22.02 3.21 -2.28
C VAL A 25 22.84 3.29 -3.57
N ARG A 26 22.15 3.43 -4.70
CA ARG A 26 22.72 3.65 -6.03
C ARG A 26 22.80 5.14 -6.31
N GLN A 27 23.83 5.54 -7.06
CA GLN A 27 24.05 6.94 -7.48
C GLN A 27 22.98 7.45 -8.46
N ALA A 28 22.18 6.56 -9.05
CA ALA A 28 21.02 6.89 -9.85
C ALA A 28 19.84 5.99 -9.46
N PRO A 29 18.62 6.53 -9.26
CA PRO A 29 17.44 5.73 -9.02
C PRO A 29 17.16 4.82 -10.23
N PRO A 30 16.77 3.55 -10.02
CA PRO A 30 16.46 2.63 -11.11
C PRO A 30 15.33 3.21 -11.97
N THR A 31 15.43 3.01 -13.28
CA THR A 31 14.38 3.47 -14.20
C THR A 31 13.09 2.68 -14.01
N VAL A 32 11.94 3.27 -14.31
CA VAL A 32 10.63 2.60 -14.20
C VAL A 32 10.62 1.28 -14.99
N GLN A 33 11.24 1.26 -16.17
CA GLN A 33 11.35 0.06 -17.01
C GLN A 33 12.24 -1.03 -16.39
N GLU A 34 13.28 -0.67 -15.63
CA GLU A 34 14.11 -1.64 -14.91
C GLU A 34 13.37 -2.23 -13.71
N ILE A 35 12.64 -1.40 -12.96
CA ILE A 35 11.79 -1.84 -11.86
C ILE A 35 10.73 -2.82 -12.38
N GLU A 36 10.06 -2.48 -13.48
CA GLU A 36 9.05 -3.35 -14.11
C GLU A 36 9.62 -4.71 -14.54
N ARG A 37 10.81 -4.74 -15.17
CA ARG A 37 11.44 -6.01 -15.58
C ARG A 37 11.77 -6.89 -14.38
N VAL A 38 12.34 -6.33 -13.32
CA VAL A 38 12.70 -7.10 -12.12
C VAL A 38 11.43 -7.63 -11.45
N LEU A 39 10.38 -6.82 -11.34
CA LEU A 39 9.11 -7.24 -10.77
C LEU A 39 8.43 -8.34 -11.59
N GLN A 40 8.46 -8.26 -12.92
CA GLN A 40 7.93 -9.32 -13.79
C GLN A 40 8.71 -10.63 -13.67
N HIS A 41 10.03 -10.54 -13.55
CA HIS A 41 10.89 -11.71 -13.36
C HIS A 41 10.62 -12.40 -12.01
N VAL A 42 10.54 -11.61 -10.93
CA VAL A 42 10.27 -12.07 -9.57
C VAL A 42 8.86 -12.66 -9.43
N ARG A 43 7.86 -12.12 -10.14
CA ARG A 43 6.47 -12.65 -10.13
C ARG A 43 6.38 -14.08 -10.67
N HIS A 44 7.26 -14.48 -11.59
CA HIS A 44 7.33 -15.84 -12.10
C HIS A 44 7.98 -16.84 -11.13
N GLU A 45 8.66 -16.37 -10.08
CA GLU A 45 9.20 -17.20 -9.01
C GLU A 45 8.25 -17.22 -7.79
N SER A 46 7.55 -18.34 -7.62
CA SER A 46 6.39 -18.51 -6.73
C SER A 46 6.58 -18.16 -5.23
N MET A 47 7.82 -17.98 -4.73
CA MET A 47 8.05 -17.63 -3.31
C MET A 47 8.16 -16.13 -3.06
N LEU A 48 8.38 -15.32 -4.09
CA LEU A 48 8.59 -13.87 -3.95
C LEU A 48 7.46 -13.04 -4.56
N THR A 49 6.45 -13.71 -5.10
CA THR A 49 5.20 -13.08 -5.57
C THR A 49 4.61 -12.06 -4.59
N PRO A 50 4.57 -12.30 -3.25
CA PRO A 50 4.05 -11.31 -2.31
C PRO A 50 4.84 -9.99 -2.28
N TYR A 51 6.15 -10.03 -2.53
CA TYR A 51 6.99 -8.83 -2.60
C TYR A 51 6.81 -8.07 -3.92
N SER A 52 6.66 -8.79 -5.04
CA SER A 52 6.34 -8.14 -6.30
C SER A 52 4.95 -7.48 -6.24
N ASP A 53 3.98 -8.15 -5.63
CA ASP A 53 2.63 -7.63 -5.46
C ASP A 53 2.62 -6.41 -4.54
N PHE A 54 3.41 -6.40 -3.47
CA PHE A 54 3.59 -5.22 -2.62
C PHE A 54 4.16 -4.03 -3.40
N ALA A 55 5.22 -4.26 -4.19
CA ALA A 55 5.83 -3.20 -4.99
C ALA A 55 4.89 -2.66 -6.09
N TYR A 56 4.13 -3.54 -6.76
CA TYR A 56 3.09 -3.12 -7.71
C TYR A 56 1.99 -2.33 -7.01
N ALA A 57 1.48 -2.83 -5.89
CA ALA A 57 0.45 -2.15 -5.12
C ALA A 57 0.92 -0.75 -4.70
N ALA A 58 2.17 -0.61 -4.24
CA ALA A 58 2.76 0.65 -3.82
C ALA A 58 2.88 1.67 -4.96
N GLY A 59 3.30 1.22 -6.15
CA GLY A 59 3.55 2.09 -7.32
C GLY A 59 2.31 2.53 -8.10
N ILE A 60 1.15 1.91 -7.88
CA ILE A 60 -0.08 2.26 -8.58
C ILE A 60 -0.84 3.36 -7.83
N ALA A 61 -1.06 4.49 -8.51
CA ALA A 61 -1.94 5.55 -8.01
C ALA A 61 -3.40 5.05 -7.92
N PRO A 62 -4.10 5.29 -6.79
CA PRO A 62 -5.50 4.92 -6.63
C PRO A 62 -6.37 5.55 -7.73
N ASN A 63 -7.10 4.71 -8.47
CA ASN A 63 -7.91 5.13 -9.59
C ASN A 63 -9.28 4.45 -9.53
N ARG A 64 -10.35 5.24 -9.67
CA ARG A 64 -11.72 4.73 -9.68
C ARG A 64 -11.94 3.68 -10.78
N ALA A 65 -11.41 3.89 -11.98
CA ALA A 65 -11.63 3.00 -13.13
C ALA A 65 -11.02 1.60 -12.96
N GLN A 66 -10.00 1.47 -12.10
CA GLN A 66 -9.30 0.21 -11.83
C GLN A 66 -9.44 -0.21 -10.37
N SER A 67 -10.39 0.39 -9.65
CA SER A 67 -10.48 0.27 -8.20
C SER A 67 -10.75 -1.16 -7.73
N GLU A 68 -11.43 -1.99 -8.53
CA GLU A 68 -11.68 -3.41 -8.24
C GLU A 68 -10.38 -4.23 -8.25
N ASP A 69 -9.62 -4.19 -9.34
CA ASP A 69 -8.33 -4.88 -9.46
C ASP A 69 -7.32 -4.39 -8.42
N GLN A 70 -7.28 -3.07 -8.20
CA GLN A 70 -6.43 -2.45 -7.19
C GLN A 70 -6.81 -2.91 -5.77
N GLN A 71 -8.09 -3.13 -5.48
CA GLN A 71 -8.56 -3.60 -4.18
C GLN A 71 -8.20 -5.07 -3.96
N LEU A 72 -8.30 -5.92 -4.99
CA LEU A 72 -7.92 -7.32 -4.89
C LEU A 72 -6.42 -7.46 -4.63
N LEU A 73 -5.61 -6.71 -5.38
CA LEU A 73 -4.16 -6.65 -5.17
C LEU A 73 -3.82 -6.12 -3.77
N ASN A 74 -4.42 -5.00 -3.36
CA ASN A 74 -4.17 -4.42 -2.05
C ASN A 74 -4.62 -5.33 -0.90
N SER A 75 -5.71 -6.09 -1.08
CA SER A 75 -6.18 -7.08 -0.11
C SER A 75 -5.21 -8.25 0.04
N ALA A 76 -4.62 -8.73 -1.06
CA ALA A 76 -3.58 -9.76 -1.04
C ALA A 76 -2.33 -9.26 -0.31
N VAL A 77 -1.89 -8.04 -0.66
CA VAL A 77 -0.74 -7.39 -0.03
C VAL A 77 -0.97 -7.16 1.46
N MET A 78 -2.17 -6.74 1.86
CA MET A 78 -2.49 -6.49 3.26
C MET A 78 -2.43 -7.74 4.14
N ARG A 79 -2.71 -8.93 3.58
CA ARG A 79 -2.55 -10.21 4.31
C ARG A 79 -1.08 -10.55 4.57
N PHE A 80 -0.20 -10.08 3.69
CA PHE A 80 1.24 -10.32 3.76
C PHE A 80 1.96 -9.25 4.59
N ALA A 81 1.71 -7.97 4.28
CA ALA A 81 2.36 -6.82 4.86
C ALA A 81 1.34 -5.67 5.06
N PRO A 82 0.62 -5.64 6.20
CA PRO A 82 -0.34 -4.58 6.51
C PRO A 82 0.38 -3.31 6.98
N THR A 83 1.14 -2.65 6.10
CA THR A 83 1.77 -1.37 6.43
C THR A 83 0.71 -0.26 6.55
N GLN A 84 1.08 0.87 7.17
CA GLN A 84 0.18 2.02 7.29
C GLN A 84 -0.41 2.41 5.92
N ASP A 85 0.42 2.53 4.88
CA ASP A 85 -0.02 2.96 3.55
C ASP A 85 -1.01 1.95 2.93
N VAL A 86 -0.74 0.65 3.06
CA VAL A 86 -1.59 -0.42 2.52
C VAL A 86 -2.96 -0.43 3.20
N VAL A 87 -3.00 -0.25 4.52
CA VAL A 87 -4.25 -0.28 5.31
C VAL A 87 -5.11 0.95 5.02
N TYR A 88 -4.53 2.14 4.92
CA TYR A 88 -5.27 3.35 4.53
C TYR A 88 -5.71 3.30 3.06
N ARG A 89 -4.87 2.77 2.16
CA ARG A 89 -5.20 2.57 0.75
C ARG A 89 -6.38 1.61 0.57
N GLN A 90 -6.53 0.60 1.42
CA GLN A 90 -7.71 -0.27 1.39
C GLN A 90 -9.00 0.53 1.64
N ALA A 91 -9.01 1.42 2.64
CA ALA A 91 -10.18 2.26 2.93
C ALA A 91 -10.51 3.18 1.74
N LEU A 92 -9.47 3.75 1.11
CA LEU A 92 -9.61 4.59 -0.07
C LEU A 92 -10.23 3.83 -1.24
N LEU A 93 -9.71 2.65 -1.57
CA LEU A 93 -10.18 1.82 -2.69
C LEU A 93 -11.64 1.39 -2.50
N LEU A 94 -12.02 0.98 -1.30
CA LEU A 94 -13.42 0.67 -0.95
C LEU A 94 -14.34 1.88 -1.19
N SER A 95 -13.87 3.09 -0.84
CA SER A 95 -14.64 4.32 -1.05
C SER A 95 -14.80 4.66 -2.53
N LEU A 96 -13.75 4.46 -3.34
CA LEU A 96 -13.79 4.69 -4.79
C LEU A 96 -14.76 3.73 -5.52
N GLN A 97 -14.91 2.51 -5.01
CA GLN A 97 -15.90 1.53 -5.47
C GLN A 97 -17.34 1.86 -5.03
N GLY A 98 -17.52 2.83 -4.12
CA GLY A 98 -18.83 3.17 -3.55
C GLY A 98 -19.20 2.34 -2.33
N GLU A 99 -18.31 1.50 -1.79
CA GLU A 99 -18.53 0.73 -0.57
C GLU A 99 -18.32 1.58 0.70
N ALA A 100 -19.10 2.65 0.86
CA ALA A 100 -18.90 3.67 1.89
C ALA A 100 -18.86 3.10 3.33
N ALA A 101 -19.71 2.12 3.64
CA ALA A 101 -19.74 1.50 4.97
C ALA A 101 -18.47 0.70 5.27
N ALA A 102 -18.01 -0.10 4.30
CA ALA A 102 -16.78 -0.88 4.42
C ALA A 102 -15.55 0.05 4.50
N ALA A 103 -15.52 1.10 3.68
CA ALA A 103 -14.48 2.11 3.67
C ALA A 103 -14.35 2.81 5.04
N GLN A 104 -15.46 3.23 5.64
CA GLN A 104 -15.47 3.86 6.96
C GLN A 104 -15.02 2.90 8.07
N ALA A 105 -15.48 1.64 8.03
CA ALA A 105 -15.04 0.64 8.99
C ALA A 105 -13.53 0.37 8.88
N MET A 106 -13.01 0.29 7.66
CA MET A 106 -11.59 0.09 7.40
C MET A 106 -10.75 1.30 7.85
N LEU A 107 -11.20 2.52 7.54
CA LEU A 107 -10.53 3.74 7.99
C LEU A 107 -10.44 3.83 9.51
N LYS A 108 -11.54 3.51 10.23
CA LYS A 108 -11.53 3.52 11.70
C LYS A 108 -10.48 2.56 12.28
N ARG A 109 -10.31 1.39 11.68
CA ARG A 109 -9.25 0.44 12.06
C ARG A 109 -7.87 1.01 11.74
N ALA A 110 -7.70 1.62 10.57
CA ALA A 110 -6.45 2.27 10.16
C ALA A 110 -6.03 3.37 11.16
N LEU A 111 -6.96 4.24 11.55
CA LEU A 111 -6.74 5.31 12.53
C LEU A 111 -6.39 4.77 13.92
N ALA A 112 -6.99 3.64 14.33
CA ALA A 112 -6.71 3.03 15.61
C ALA A 112 -5.32 2.37 15.68
N VAL A 113 -4.90 1.70 14.59
CA VAL A 113 -3.63 0.95 14.56
C VAL A 113 -2.45 1.83 14.13
N TYR A 114 -2.66 2.73 13.17
CA TYR A 114 -1.65 3.62 12.60
C TYR A 114 -2.09 5.09 12.70
N PRO A 115 -2.23 5.63 13.92
CA PRO A 115 -2.69 7.01 14.13
C PRO A 115 -1.74 8.05 13.51
N GLY A 116 -0.43 7.79 13.52
CA GLY A 116 0.58 8.71 12.98
C GLY A 116 0.52 8.91 11.45
N ALA A 117 -0.15 8.01 10.73
CA ALA A 117 -0.29 8.09 9.27
C ALA A 117 -1.48 8.95 8.82
N ALA A 118 -2.33 9.38 9.75
CA ALA A 118 -3.57 10.09 9.45
C ALA A 118 -3.35 11.41 8.70
N GLU A 119 -2.28 12.15 9.01
CA GLU A 119 -1.93 13.40 8.31
C GLU A 119 -1.49 13.12 6.87
N ASN A 120 -0.63 12.11 6.66
CA ASN A 120 -0.19 11.70 5.32
C ASN A 120 -1.36 11.26 4.44
N PHE A 121 -2.29 10.50 5.01
CA PHE A 121 -3.50 10.08 4.30
C PHE A 121 -4.31 11.28 3.76
N LEU A 122 -4.44 12.37 4.54
CA LEU A 122 -5.13 13.58 4.08
C LEU A 122 -4.38 14.28 2.93
N ILE A 123 -3.04 14.30 2.99
CA ILE A 123 -2.20 14.91 1.96
C ILE A 123 -2.34 14.14 0.65
N GLU A 124 -2.15 12.82 0.68
CA GLU A 124 -2.22 11.94 -0.49
C GLU A 124 -3.61 11.96 -1.13
N THR A 125 -4.66 11.84 -0.32
CA THR A 125 -6.04 11.87 -0.82
C THR A 125 -6.42 13.25 -1.37
N GLY A 126 -5.75 14.32 -0.91
CA GLY A 126 -5.91 15.67 -1.44
C GLY A 126 -5.40 15.86 -2.87
N GLN A 127 -4.55 14.95 -3.36
CA GLN A 127 -3.97 14.98 -4.71
C GLN A 127 -4.79 14.19 -5.74
N LEU A 128 -5.91 13.57 -5.33
CA LEU A 128 -6.77 12.81 -6.22
C LEU A 128 -7.57 13.72 -7.17
N GLU A 129 -7.90 13.17 -8.34
CA GLU A 129 -8.78 13.80 -9.32
C GLU A 129 -10.13 14.22 -8.68
N PRO A 130 -10.76 15.33 -9.13
CA PRO A 130 -11.97 15.87 -8.51
C PRO A 130 -13.11 14.86 -8.33
N ASP A 131 -13.31 13.98 -9.31
CA ASP A 131 -14.38 12.97 -9.25
C ASP A 131 -14.07 11.84 -8.26
N ALA A 132 -12.81 11.44 -8.15
CA ALA A 132 -12.34 10.51 -7.12
C ALA A 132 -12.47 11.15 -5.73
N ARG A 133 -12.15 12.44 -5.62
CA ARG A 133 -12.23 13.21 -4.38
C ARG A 133 -13.64 13.25 -3.78
N ARG A 134 -14.68 13.41 -4.60
CA ARG A 134 -16.07 13.38 -4.11
C ARG A 134 -16.41 12.05 -3.44
N SER A 135 -15.90 10.94 -3.96
CA SER A 135 -16.18 9.60 -3.46
C SER A 135 -15.51 9.30 -2.11
N VAL A 136 -14.48 10.08 -1.74
CA VAL A 136 -13.64 9.86 -0.54
C VAL A 136 -13.82 10.95 0.51
N GLU A 137 -14.60 12.00 0.23
CA GLU A 137 -14.86 13.10 1.16
C GLU A 137 -15.33 12.64 2.56
N PRO A 138 -16.21 11.63 2.69
CA PRO A 138 -16.59 11.12 4.00
C PRO A 138 -15.39 10.61 4.82
N LEU A 139 -14.38 10.03 4.17
CA LEU A 139 -13.16 9.57 4.83
C LEU A 139 -12.31 10.75 5.28
N LEU A 140 -12.19 11.79 4.46
CA LEU A 140 -11.45 13.00 4.79
C LEU A 140 -12.02 13.70 6.02
N VAL A 141 -13.35 13.80 6.12
CA VAL A 141 -14.03 14.37 7.28
C VAL A 141 -13.73 13.56 8.54
N THR A 142 -13.88 12.23 8.50
CA THR A 142 -13.58 11.35 9.64
C THR A 142 -12.14 11.52 10.12
N THR A 143 -11.17 11.55 9.19
CA THR A 143 -9.75 11.69 9.54
C THR A 143 -9.43 13.06 10.13
N ARG A 144 -10.03 14.15 9.61
CA ARG A 144 -9.86 15.50 10.19
C ARG A 144 -10.37 15.56 11.63
N ILE A 145 -11.55 15.00 11.89
CA ILE A 145 -12.13 14.94 13.24
C ILE A 145 -11.19 14.18 14.19
N PHE A 146 -10.69 13.02 13.76
CA PHE A 146 -9.75 12.23 14.55
C PHE A 146 -8.49 13.03 14.94
N LEU A 147 -7.89 13.73 13.98
CA LEU A 147 -6.70 14.56 14.23
C LEU A 147 -7.00 15.74 15.17
N GLN A 148 -8.18 16.34 15.08
CA GLN A 148 -8.61 17.40 15.99
C GLN A 148 -8.72 16.89 17.43
N GLU A 149 -9.33 15.73 17.63
CA GLU A 149 -9.44 15.11 18.96
C GLU A 149 -8.07 14.74 19.53
N GLN A 150 -7.17 14.17 18.72
CA GLN A 150 -5.80 13.90 19.18
C GLN A 150 -5.07 15.16 19.65
N LYS A 151 -5.19 16.26 18.91
CA LYS A 151 -4.58 17.54 19.28
C LYS A 151 -5.12 18.09 20.60
N LYS A 152 -6.43 17.97 20.85
CA LYS A 152 -7.04 18.38 22.14
C LYS A 152 -6.47 17.58 23.31
N HIS A 153 -6.36 16.26 23.17
CA HIS A 153 -5.81 15.38 24.21
C HIS A 153 -4.32 15.67 24.48
N ALA A 154 -3.54 15.98 23.44
CA ALA A 154 -2.13 16.34 23.60
C ALA A 154 -1.92 17.64 24.39
N ILE A 155 -2.87 18.58 24.33
CA ILE A 155 -2.81 19.86 25.06
C ILE A 155 -3.17 19.68 26.54
N HIS A 156 -4.08 18.77 26.88
CA HIS A 156 -4.57 18.57 28.25
C HIS A 156 -3.72 17.59 29.08
N SER A 157 -2.74 16.92 28.46
CA SER A 157 -1.82 15.98 29.14
C SER A 157 -0.49 16.63 29.58
N LYS A 158 -0.35 17.96 29.45
CA LYS A 158 0.80 18.74 29.90
C LYS A 158 0.41 19.63 31.07
#